data_AF-A0A7V9TJ60-F1
#
_entry.id   AF-A0A7V9TJ60-F1
#
_cell.length_a   1.000
_cell.length_b   1.000
_cell.length_c   1.000
_cell.angle_alpha   90.00
_cell.angle_beta   90.00
_cell.angle_gamma   90.00
#
_symmetry.space_group_name_H-M   'P 1'
#
loop_
_entity.id
_entity.type
_entity.pdbx_description
1 polymer ?
#
loop_
_entity_poly.entity_id
_entity_poly.type
_entity_poly.pdbx_seq_one_letter_code
_entity_poly.pdbx_strand_id
1 'polypeptide(L)'
;MRRMILVPALVLLCACPSDKKGGPPAVVQDTTPADLSAVQTAMPAAAPDTFKPPVFQKPGAAHQIPNAPPELLEVVQREQAFSKFCYQEFGEKADPSLQGGVAMVVTVSGDGVSDAKVKADSWTSKAGKQVNGCLNEKAARAWKIPADAVKPGQYVVQLAFRPS
;
A
#
# COMPACT_ATOMS: atom_id res chain seq x y z
N MET A 1 -8.80 11.69 -46.70
CA MET A 1 -8.02 12.90 -47.07
C MET A 1 -6.91 13.08 -46.05
N ARG A 2 -5.66 13.10 -46.52
CA ARG A 2 -4.43 13.34 -45.75
C ARG A 2 -4.41 14.76 -45.19
N ARG A 3 -4.01 14.94 -43.94
CA ARG A 3 -3.18 16.08 -43.51
C ARG A 3 -2.14 15.61 -42.48
N MET A 4 -0.92 15.44 -42.99
CA MET A 4 0.31 15.46 -42.21
C MET A 4 0.58 16.91 -41.80
N ILE A 5 0.98 17.17 -40.56
CA ILE A 5 1.79 18.34 -40.21
C ILE A 5 2.93 17.93 -39.30
N LEU A 6 4.10 18.43 -39.67
CA LEU A 6 5.45 18.18 -39.20
C LEU A 6 5.76 18.90 -37.87
N VAL A 7 6.76 18.35 -37.19
CA VAL A 7 7.48 18.80 -35.98
C VAL A 7 8.17 20.17 -36.18
N PRO A 8 8.48 20.91 -35.09
CA PRO A 8 9.91 21.12 -34.81
C PRO A 8 10.28 20.93 -33.34
N ALA A 9 11.50 20.41 -33.14
CA ALA A 9 12.20 20.29 -31.88
C ALA A 9 12.79 21.64 -31.44
N LEU A 10 12.91 21.87 -30.12
CA LEU A 10 13.92 22.78 -29.57
C LEU A 10 14.43 22.23 -28.23
N VAL A 11 15.76 22.04 -28.18
CA VAL A 11 16.58 21.61 -27.05
C VAL A 11 16.98 22.83 -26.23
N LEU A 12 16.96 22.73 -24.90
CA LEU A 12 17.80 23.57 -24.03
C LEU A 12 18.14 22.82 -22.73
N LEU A 13 19.39 22.36 -22.69
CA LEU A 13 20.16 21.99 -21.50
C LEU A 13 20.60 23.26 -20.77
N CYS A 14 20.52 23.29 -19.44
CA CYS A 14 21.36 24.05 -18.50
C CYS A 14 20.99 23.61 -17.07
N ALA A 15 21.67 22.62 -16.49
CA ALA A 15 22.88 22.79 -15.66
C ALA A 15 22.58 23.30 -14.23
N CYS A 16 22.54 22.36 -13.28
CA CYS A 16 22.55 22.63 -11.84
C CYS A 16 23.95 23.10 -11.43
N PRO A 17 24.12 24.27 -10.76
CA PRO A 17 25.39 24.60 -10.14
C PRO A 17 25.59 23.72 -8.89
N SER A 18 26.69 22.97 -8.91
CA SER A 18 27.26 22.29 -7.75
C SER A 18 27.88 23.33 -6.83
N ASP A 19 27.32 23.51 -5.64
CA ASP A 19 27.99 24.25 -4.56
C ASP A 19 28.79 23.29 -3.68
N LYS A 20 30.09 23.52 -3.63
CA LYS A 20 31.09 22.69 -2.95
C LYS A 20 31.93 23.61 -2.07
N LYS A 21 31.67 23.62 -0.76
CA LYS A 21 32.66 23.55 0.35
C LYS A 21 32.10 24.16 1.63
N GLY A 22 32.34 23.46 2.73
CA GLY A 22 32.26 24.03 4.07
C GLY A 22 31.91 22.98 5.11
N GLY A 23 32.73 21.93 5.25
CA GLY A 23 32.65 21.12 6.47
C GLY A 23 33.02 22.00 7.67
N PRO A 24 32.27 21.96 8.79
CA PRO A 24 32.58 22.76 9.96
C PRO A 24 33.94 22.35 10.57
N PRO A 25 34.68 23.28 11.19
CA PRO A 25 35.98 22.99 11.78
C PRO A 25 35.88 21.97 12.93
N ALA A 26 36.94 21.16 13.07
CA ALA A 26 37.04 20.18 14.14
C ALA A 26 37.05 20.87 15.51
N VAL A 27 36.09 20.52 16.36
CA VAL A 27 36.04 20.96 17.76
C VAL A 27 37.11 20.21 18.53
N VAL A 28 38.06 20.94 19.13
CA VAL A 28 39.03 20.39 20.07
C VAL A 28 38.26 20.02 21.35
N GLN A 29 38.13 18.72 21.62
CA GLN A 29 37.57 18.26 22.88
C GLN A 29 38.64 18.40 23.97
N ASP A 30 38.34 19.21 24.97
CA ASP A 30 39.15 19.33 26.19
C ASP A 30 38.89 18.06 27.03
N THR A 31 39.80 17.08 26.93
CA THR A 31 39.68 15.78 27.61
C THR A 31 40.41 15.78 28.94
N THR A 32 40.44 16.91 29.65
CA THR A 32 40.97 16.95 31.01
C THR A 32 40.06 16.14 31.94
N PRO A 33 40.57 15.10 32.63
CA PRO A 33 39.76 14.33 33.57
C PRO A 33 39.33 15.23 34.73
N ALA A 34 38.06 15.61 34.77
CA ALA A 34 37.49 16.27 35.93
C ALA A 34 37.30 15.22 37.04
N ASP A 35 37.96 15.43 38.18
CA ASP A 35 37.74 14.60 39.37
C ASP A 35 36.44 15.03 40.05
N LEU A 36 35.41 14.20 39.90
CA LEU A 36 34.07 14.44 40.43
C LEU A 36 33.86 13.84 41.84
N SER A 37 34.92 13.33 42.47
CA SER A 37 34.86 12.63 43.76
C SER A 37 34.35 13.50 44.92
N ALA A 38 34.36 14.82 44.78
CA ALA A 38 33.87 15.77 45.78
C ALA A 38 32.45 16.29 45.53
N VAL A 39 31.77 15.88 44.44
CA VAL A 39 30.42 16.37 44.14
C VAL A 39 29.40 15.56 44.94
N GLN A 40 28.89 16.14 46.02
CA GLN A 40 27.81 15.57 46.81
C GLN A 40 26.48 15.72 46.05
N THR A 41 25.92 14.58 45.62
CA THR A 41 24.63 14.52 44.94
C THR A 41 23.51 14.80 45.94
N ALA A 42 22.90 15.98 45.88
CA ALA A 42 21.72 16.33 46.67
C ALA A 42 20.42 15.76 46.05
N MET A 43 20.43 14.48 45.67
CA MET A 43 19.24 13.83 45.10
C MET A 43 18.33 13.32 46.24
N PRO A 44 17.06 13.77 46.33
CA PRO A 44 16.11 13.20 47.26
C PRO A 44 15.77 11.76 46.90
N ALA A 45 15.32 10.98 47.88
CA ALA A 45 14.93 9.59 47.71
C ALA A 45 13.89 9.45 46.57
N ALA A 46 14.09 8.47 45.68
CA ALA A 46 13.23 8.23 44.54
C ALA A 46 11.77 8.04 44.99
N ALA A 47 10.87 8.83 44.41
CA ALA A 47 9.43 8.65 44.63
C ALA A 47 8.99 7.27 44.12
N PRO A 48 8.00 6.61 44.77
CA PRO A 48 7.51 5.33 44.32
C PRO A 48 6.91 5.44 42.91
N ASP A 49 7.35 4.53 42.03
CA ASP A 49 6.99 4.50 40.61
C ASP A 49 5.48 4.18 40.46
N THR A 50 4.72 5.19 40.02
CA THR A 50 3.28 5.08 39.75
C THR A 50 2.98 4.88 38.26
N PHE A 51 3.99 4.62 37.43
CA PHE A 51 3.77 4.34 36.02
C PHE A 51 3.14 2.96 35.85
N LYS A 52 1.83 2.94 35.59
CA LYS A 52 1.19 1.75 35.00
C LYS A 52 1.44 1.78 33.51
N PRO A 53 2.24 0.86 32.94
CA PRO A 53 2.36 0.78 31.50
C PRO A 53 0.97 0.51 30.90
N PRO A 54 0.60 1.16 29.79
CA PRO A 54 -0.62 0.80 29.10
C PRO A 54 -0.57 -0.69 28.78
N VAL A 55 -1.68 -1.39 29.03
CA VAL A 55 -1.84 -2.78 28.61
C VAL A 55 -1.84 -2.77 27.09
N PHE A 56 -0.68 -3.03 26.49
CA PHE A 56 -0.59 -3.34 25.07
C PHE A 56 -1.37 -4.64 24.86
N GLN A 57 -2.58 -4.51 24.31
CA GLN A 57 -3.32 -5.67 23.83
C GLN A 57 -2.40 -6.40 22.87
N LYS A 58 -2.09 -7.66 23.19
CA LYS A 58 -1.32 -8.53 22.30
C LYS A 58 -1.99 -8.51 20.93
N PRO A 59 -1.26 -8.25 19.82
CA PRO A 59 -1.77 -8.50 18.47
C PRO A 59 -1.93 -10.02 18.32
N GLY A 60 -3.03 -10.54 18.83
CA GLY A 60 -3.19 -11.95 19.19
C GLY A 60 -4.63 -12.43 19.04
N ALA A 61 -5.28 -11.97 17.99
CA ALA A 61 -6.31 -12.69 17.25
C ALA A 61 -6.41 -11.94 15.93
N ALA A 62 -5.64 -12.37 14.93
CA ALA A 62 -5.92 -11.94 13.56
C ALA A 62 -7.39 -12.29 13.32
N HIS A 63 -8.28 -11.30 13.33
CA HIS A 63 -9.65 -11.49 12.92
C HIS A 63 -9.56 -12.04 11.50
N GLN A 64 -9.81 -13.34 11.35
CA GLN A 64 -9.81 -13.97 10.05
C GLN A 64 -10.94 -13.33 9.27
N ILE A 65 -10.57 -12.58 8.23
CA ILE A 65 -11.56 -12.00 7.33
C ILE A 65 -12.24 -13.17 6.63
N PRO A 66 -13.56 -13.33 6.75
CA PRO A 66 -14.27 -14.44 6.13
C PRO A 66 -14.20 -14.33 4.61
N ASN A 67 -14.39 -15.47 3.93
CA ASN A 67 -14.59 -15.46 2.48
C ASN A 67 -15.87 -14.69 2.12
N ALA A 68 -15.88 -14.12 0.92
CA ALA A 68 -17.03 -13.41 0.37
C ALA A 68 -18.28 -14.30 0.32
N PRO A 69 -19.44 -13.78 0.75
CA PRO A 69 -20.70 -14.50 0.63
C PRO A 69 -21.14 -14.56 -0.84
N PRO A 70 -22.05 -15.48 -1.21
CA PRO A 70 -22.47 -15.69 -2.59
C PRO A 70 -22.94 -14.43 -3.31
N GLU A 71 -23.66 -13.55 -2.63
CA GLU A 71 -24.23 -12.33 -3.19
C GLU A 71 -23.12 -11.36 -3.64
N LEU A 72 -22.02 -11.28 -2.90
CA LEU A 72 -20.83 -10.51 -3.30
C LEU A 72 -20.11 -11.20 -4.47
N LEU A 73 -19.98 -12.53 -4.45
CA LEU A 73 -19.33 -13.28 -5.53
C LEU A 73 -20.09 -13.16 -6.86
N GLU A 74 -21.42 -13.17 -6.83
CA GLU A 74 -22.26 -12.95 -8.02
C GLU A 74 -22.01 -11.57 -8.64
N VAL A 75 -21.84 -10.53 -7.82
CA VAL A 75 -21.46 -9.19 -8.30
C VAL A 75 -20.08 -9.21 -8.93
N VAL A 76 -19.09 -9.82 -8.27
CA VAL A 76 -17.73 -9.93 -8.80
C VAL A 76 -17.73 -10.66 -10.14
N GLN A 77 -18.51 -11.74 -10.26
CA GLN A 77 -18.64 -12.53 -11.47
C GLN A 77 -19.37 -11.77 -12.59
N ARG A 78 -20.44 -11.05 -12.28
CA ARG A 78 -21.15 -10.20 -13.24
C ARG A 78 -20.23 -9.11 -13.81
N GLU A 79 -19.39 -8.54 -12.95
CA GLU A 79 -18.43 -7.49 -13.30
C GLU A 79 -17.05 -8.05 -13.69
N GLN A 80 -16.94 -9.34 -14.05
CA GLN A 80 -15.67 -9.97 -14.40
C GLN A 80 -14.97 -9.29 -15.58
N ALA A 81 -15.74 -8.69 -16.50
CA ALA A 81 -15.21 -7.94 -17.63
C ALA A 81 -14.25 -6.83 -17.19
N PHE A 82 -14.52 -6.18 -16.06
CA PHE A 82 -13.63 -5.16 -15.48
C PHE A 82 -12.30 -5.77 -14.99
N SER A 83 -12.35 -6.88 -14.24
CA SER A 83 -11.14 -7.55 -13.76
C SER A 83 -10.30 -8.08 -14.93
N LYS A 84 -10.96 -8.61 -15.96
CA LYS A 84 -10.32 -9.03 -17.21
C LYS A 84 -9.66 -7.85 -17.91
N PHE A 85 -10.34 -6.72 -18.03
CA PHE A 85 -9.75 -5.50 -18.58
C PHE A 85 -8.46 -5.09 -17.84
N CYS A 86 -8.47 -5.05 -16.50
CA CYS A 86 -7.27 -4.75 -15.73
C CYS A 86 -6.11 -5.71 -16.03
N TYR A 87 -6.41 -7.00 -16.14
CA TYR A 87 -5.41 -8.01 -16.46
C TYR A 87 -4.86 -7.88 -17.88
N GLN A 88 -5.73 -7.70 -18.88
CA GLN A 88 -5.32 -7.61 -20.28
C GLN A 88 -4.52 -6.33 -20.56
N GLU A 89 -5.00 -5.18 -20.05
CA GLU A 89 -4.41 -3.88 -20.36
C GLU A 89 -3.10 -3.60 -19.64
N PHE A 90 -2.99 -4.04 -18.38
CA PHE A 90 -1.85 -3.71 -17.53
C PHE A 90 -0.95 -4.92 -17.22
N GLY A 91 -1.46 -6.13 -17.42
CA GLY A 91 -0.71 -7.37 -17.23
C GLY A 91 -0.24 -7.96 -18.56
N GLU A 92 -1.17 -8.51 -19.34
CA GLU A 92 -0.89 -9.29 -20.55
C GLU A 92 -0.15 -8.48 -21.63
N LYS A 93 -0.48 -7.19 -21.81
CA LYS A 93 0.27 -6.30 -22.71
C LYS A 93 1.74 -6.09 -22.31
N ALA A 94 2.03 -6.14 -21.02
CA ALA A 94 3.39 -5.98 -20.50
C ALA A 94 4.16 -7.31 -20.44
N ASP A 95 3.46 -8.41 -20.16
CA ASP A 95 3.98 -9.76 -20.12
C ASP A 95 2.90 -10.76 -20.60
N PRO A 96 3.00 -11.25 -21.86
CA PRO A 96 2.04 -12.19 -22.42
C PRO A 96 2.00 -13.56 -21.71
N SER A 97 3.00 -13.88 -20.89
CA SER A 97 3.06 -15.11 -20.10
C SER A 97 2.60 -14.93 -18.64
N LEU A 98 2.15 -13.72 -18.27
CA LEU A 98 1.73 -13.41 -16.92
C LEU A 98 0.58 -14.32 -16.50
N GLN A 99 0.72 -14.99 -15.36
CA GLN A 99 -0.33 -15.77 -14.74
C GLN A 99 -0.27 -15.61 -13.23
N GLY A 100 -1.37 -15.91 -12.54
CA GLY A 100 -1.42 -15.83 -11.08
C GLY A 100 -2.80 -15.44 -10.60
N GLY A 101 -2.88 -14.99 -9.35
CA GLY A 101 -4.12 -14.51 -8.76
C GLY A 101 -3.89 -13.46 -7.69
N VAL A 102 -5.01 -12.89 -7.23
CA VAL A 102 -5.03 -11.92 -6.14
C VAL A 102 -6.07 -12.32 -5.11
N ALA A 103 -5.77 -12.08 -3.84
CA ALA A 103 -6.74 -12.03 -2.76
C ALA A 103 -7.03 -10.58 -2.42
N MET A 104 -8.27 -10.16 -2.66
CA MET A 104 -8.76 -8.82 -2.37
C MET A 104 -9.57 -8.84 -1.08
N VAL A 105 -9.31 -7.87 -0.20
CA VAL A 105 -10.21 -7.55 0.91
C VAL A 105 -11.19 -6.49 0.45
N VAL A 106 -12.46 -6.82 0.53
CA VAL A 106 -13.60 -5.97 0.17
C VAL A 106 -14.28 -5.53 1.44
N THR A 107 -14.43 -4.22 1.61
CA THR A 107 -15.18 -3.63 2.72
C THR A 107 -16.57 -3.26 2.23
N VAL A 108 -17.59 -3.80 2.87
CA VAL A 108 -19.01 -3.52 2.61
C VAL A 108 -19.56 -2.67 3.74
N SER A 109 -20.21 -1.57 3.38
CA SER A 109 -21.02 -0.71 4.27
C SER A 109 -22.50 -0.84 3.92
N GLY A 110 -23.39 -0.15 4.65
CA GLY A 110 -24.84 -0.19 4.38
C GLY A 110 -25.21 0.18 2.94
N ASP A 111 -24.44 1.08 2.32
CA ASP A 111 -24.68 1.55 0.94
C ASP A 111 -23.97 0.70 -0.15
N GLY A 112 -23.39 -0.46 0.20
CA GLY A 112 -22.68 -1.35 -0.72
C GLY A 112 -21.16 -1.38 -0.50
N VAL A 113 -20.38 -1.62 -1.56
CA VAL A 113 -18.91 -1.71 -1.47
C VAL A 113 -18.29 -0.33 -1.26
N SER A 114 -17.63 -0.13 -0.12
CA SER A 114 -16.96 1.12 0.23
C SER A 114 -15.46 1.10 -0.09
N ASP A 115 -14.81 -0.06 -0.03
CA ASP A 115 -13.40 -0.22 -0.41
C ASP A 115 -13.12 -1.64 -0.94
N ALA A 116 -12.10 -1.77 -1.78
CA ALA A 116 -11.63 -3.04 -2.31
C ALA A 116 -10.13 -2.97 -2.61
N LYS A 117 -9.32 -3.75 -1.89
CA LYS A 117 -7.85 -3.72 -1.99
C LYS A 117 -7.25 -5.11 -2.09
N VAL A 118 -6.32 -5.28 -3.02
CA VAL A 118 -5.41 -6.44 -3.07
C VAL A 118 -4.56 -6.46 -1.79
N LYS A 119 -4.60 -7.57 -1.07
CA LYS A 119 -3.78 -7.81 0.14
C LYS A 119 -2.72 -8.88 -0.07
N ALA A 120 -2.95 -9.80 -1.00
CA ALA A 120 -1.96 -10.80 -1.41
C ALA A 120 -2.08 -11.07 -2.91
N ASP A 121 -0.97 -11.49 -3.51
CA ASP A 121 -0.90 -11.88 -4.92
C ASP A 121 0.12 -13.00 -5.15
N SER A 122 -0.05 -13.74 -6.25
CA SER A 122 0.78 -14.88 -6.63
C SER A 122 1.29 -14.79 -8.07
N TRP A 123 1.52 -13.57 -8.55
CA TRP A 123 1.94 -13.30 -9.93
C TRP A 123 3.27 -13.96 -10.29
N THR A 124 3.37 -14.48 -11.51
CA THR A 124 4.62 -15.03 -12.06
C THR A 124 5.65 -13.96 -12.42
N SER A 125 5.22 -12.72 -12.62
CA SER A 125 6.12 -11.61 -12.94
C SER A 125 5.69 -10.28 -12.31
N LYS A 126 6.58 -9.29 -12.40
CA LYS A 126 6.34 -7.95 -11.84
C LYS A 126 5.21 -7.19 -12.57
N ALA A 127 4.85 -7.58 -13.79
CA ALA A 127 3.73 -6.98 -14.53
C ALA A 127 2.41 -7.05 -13.74
N GLY A 128 2.23 -8.11 -12.93
CA GLY A 128 1.06 -8.25 -12.06
C GLY A 128 0.87 -7.13 -11.03
N LYS A 129 1.92 -6.37 -10.67
CA LYS A 129 1.76 -5.19 -9.81
C LYS A 129 0.96 -4.07 -10.47
N GLN A 130 1.01 -3.95 -11.80
CA GLN A 130 0.19 -2.98 -12.54
C GLN A 130 -1.29 -3.41 -12.54
N VAL A 131 -1.56 -4.72 -12.65
CA VAL A 131 -2.90 -5.29 -12.48
C VAL A 131 -3.44 -4.97 -11.09
N ASN A 132 -2.63 -5.16 -10.03
CA ASN A 132 -3.02 -4.79 -8.66
C ASN A 132 -3.40 -3.32 -8.54
N GLY A 133 -2.64 -2.41 -9.19
CA GLY A 133 -2.94 -0.98 -9.23
C GLY A 133 -4.33 -0.71 -9.81
N CYS A 134 -4.61 -1.23 -11.00
CA CYS A 134 -5.90 -1.10 -11.65
C CYS A 134 -7.06 -1.64 -10.79
N LEU A 135 -6.90 -2.82 -10.17
CA LEU A 135 -7.90 -3.40 -9.29
C LEU A 135 -8.14 -2.54 -8.04
N ASN A 136 -7.08 -2.06 -7.38
CA ASN A 136 -7.17 -1.22 -6.18
C ASN A 136 -7.88 0.13 -6.42
N GLU A 137 -7.83 0.65 -7.63
CA GLU A 137 -8.45 1.92 -8.00
C GLU A 137 -9.93 1.78 -8.38
N LYS A 138 -10.27 0.67 -9.03
CA LYS A 138 -11.53 0.55 -9.76
C LYS A 138 -12.50 -0.49 -9.20
N ALA A 139 -12.03 -1.50 -8.45
CA ALA A 139 -12.88 -2.61 -8.00
C ALA A 139 -14.06 -2.15 -7.14
N ALA A 140 -13.85 -1.26 -6.15
CA ALA A 140 -14.93 -0.74 -5.31
C ALA A 140 -15.98 0.05 -6.12
N ARG A 141 -15.56 0.67 -7.23
CA ARG A 141 -16.47 1.40 -8.12
C ARG A 141 -17.22 0.46 -9.07
N ALA A 142 -16.58 -0.61 -9.52
CA ALA A 142 -17.16 -1.59 -10.43
C ALA A 142 -18.16 -2.50 -9.71
N TRP A 143 -17.83 -3.00 -8.52
CA TRP A 143 -18.65 -3.97 -7.79
C TRP A 143 -19.82 -3.31 -7.07
N LYS A 144 -20.90 -3.08 -7.81
CA LYS A 144 -22.15 -2.53 -7.28
C LYS A 144 -23.01 -3.64 -6.69
N ILE A 145 -23.18 -3.60 -5.37
CA ILE A 145 -24.04 -4.49 -4.59
C ILE A 145 -25.28 -3.67 -4.16
N PRO A 146 -26.50 -4.23 -4.23
CA PRO A 146 -27.66 -3.58 -3.66
C PRO A 146 -27.47 -3.34 -2.16
N ALA A 147 -28.06 -2.26 -1.64
CA ALA A 147 -28.11 -2.03 -0.19
C ALA A 147 -28.70 -3.26 0.51
N ASP A 148 -28.16 -3.59 1.67
CA ASP A 148 -28.58 -4.72 2.52
C ASP A 148 -28.44 -6.13 1.93
N ALA A 149 -27.97 -6.29 0.69
CA ALA A 149 -27.78 -7.62 0.08
C ALA A 149 -26.61 -8.39 0.71
N VAL A 150 -25.64 -7.68 1.29
CA VAL A 150 -24.50 -8.26 2.01
C VAL A 150 -24.36 -7.52 3.34
N LYS A 151 -24.14 -8.27 4.43
CA LYS A 151 -23.93 -7.68 5.76
C LYS A 151 -22.68 -6.77 5.74
N PRO A 152 -22.71 -5.61 6.42
CA PRO A 152 -21.53 -4.78 6.55
C PRO A 152 -20.37 -5.54 7.19
N GLY A 153 -19.18 -5.40 6.65
CA GLY A 153 -18.01 -6.15 7.08
C GLY A 153 -16.90 -6.22 6.05
N GLN A 154 -15.85 -6.96 6.37
CA GLN A 154 -14.75 -7.25 5.45
C GLN A 154 -14.87 -8.68 4.93
N TYR A 155 -14.56 -8.86 3.66
CA TYR A 155 -14.65 -10.14 2.96
C TYR A 155 -13.46 -10.37 2.04
N VAL A 156 -13.03 -11.62 1.92
CA VAL A 156 -11.98 -12.02 0.97
C VAL A 156 -12.63 -12.46 -0.35
N VAL A 157 -12.24 -11.80 -1.44
CA VAL A 157 -12.55 -12.19 -2.82
C VAL A 157 -11.25 -12.66 -3.48
N GLN A 158 -11.28 -13.83 -4.12
CA GLN A 158 -10.13 -14.37 -4.84
C GLN A 158 -10.38 -14.30 -6.34
N LEU A 159 -9.40 -13.78 -7.08
CA LEU A 159 -9.43 -13.72 -8.54
C LEU A 159 -8.22 -14.48 -9.09
N ALA A 160 -8.43 -15.25 -10.15
CA ALA A 160 -7.38 -15.97 -10.85
C ALA A 160 -7.34 -15.56 -12.32
N PHE A 161 -6.14 -15.43 -12.85
CA PHE A 161 -5.88 -14.96 -14.20
C PHE A 161 -4.86 -15.85 -14.89
N ARG A 162 -5.11 -16.09 -16.18
CA ARG A 162 -4.25 -16.85 -17.09
C ARG A 162 -4.28 -16.18 -18.45
N PRO A 163 -3.23 -16.35 -19.27
CA PRO A 163 -3.20 -15.86 -20.65
C PRO A 163 -4.40 -16.36 -21.44
N SER A 164 -4.88 -15.52 -22.35
CA SER A 164 -6.06 -15.75 -23.19
C SER A 164 -5.86 -16.86 -24.22
#